data_AF-A0A561WIA7-F1
#
_entry.id   AF-A0A561WIA7-F1
#
_cell.length_a   1.000
_cell.length_b   1.000
_cell.length_c   1.000
_cell.angle_alpha   90.00
_cell.angle_beta   90.00
_cell.angle_gamma   90.00
#
_symmetry.space_group_name_H-M   'P 1'
#
loop_
_entity.id
_entity.type
_entity.pdbx_description
1 polymer ?
#
loop_
_entity_poly.entity_id
_entity_poly.type
_entity_poly.pdbx_seq_one_letter_code
_entity_poly.pdbx_strand_id
1 'polypeptide(L)'
;MTALEGVALRRRSRIVVARRTGWPAGALAMCESLDAAHPGWCASWLGPNYGRGWERPAGFAAWRPGWWMVGCDDLRRLPQGGIARRVVAWGPSVAELEARIAVIEALHAEEEAKEEQLYSAIRRGLR
;
A
#
# COMPACT_ATOMS: atom_id res chain seq x y z
N MET A 1 16.46 14.41 8.92
CA MET A 1 15.00 14.22 9.07
C MET A 1 14.79 12.84 9.65
N THR A 2 14.27 12.75 10.86
CA THR A 2 14.08 11.49 11.59
C THR A 2 12.83 10.75 11.11
N ALA A 3 12.72 9.45 11.38
CA ALA A 3 11.53 8.67 11.02
C ALA A 3 10.23 9.27 11.65
N LEU A 4 10.33 9.79 12.87
CA LEU A 4 9.23 10.45 13.59
C LEU A 4 8.80 11.77 12.94
N GLU A 5 9.75 12.60 12.48
CA GLU A 5 9.46 13.82 11.73
C GLU A 5 8.78 13.53 10.39
N GLY A 6 9.20 12.46 9.70
CA GLY A 6 8.58 12.00 8.46
C GLY A 6 7.14 11.52 8.64
N VAL A 7 6.84 10.81 9.74
CA VAL A 7 5.48 10.37 10.10
C VAL A 7 4.58 11.57 10.44
N ALA A 8 5.08 12.51 11.23
CA ALA A 8 4.33 13.70 11.61
C ALA A 8 3.98 14.61 10.40
N LEU A 9 4.90 14.78 9.46
CA LEU A 9 4.68 15.55 8.23
C LEU A 9 3.62 14.88 7.32
N ARG A 10 3.64 13.55 7.22
CA ARG A 10 2.64 12.77 6.47
C ARG A 10 1.26 12.89 7.10
N ARG A 11 1.15 12.77 8.43
CA ARG A 11 -0.12 12.94 9.15
C ARG A 11 -0.71 14.33 8.95
N ARG A 12 0.10 15.39 9.10
CA ARG A 12 -0.33 16.78 8.84
C ARG A 12 -0.76 16.99 7.39
N SER A 13 0.00 16.46 6.43
CA SER A 13 -0.36 16.52 5.01
C SER A 13 -1.67 15.79 4.71
N ARG A 14 -1.91 14.63 5.35
CA ARG A 14 -3.13 13.85 5.20
C ARG A 14 -4.37 14.59 5.72
N ILE A 15 -4.26 15.29 6.86
CA ILE A 15 -5.35 16.14 7.37
C ILE A 15 -5.70 17.24 6.37
N VAL A 16 -4.69 17.89 5.78
CA VAL A 16 -4.89 18.93 4.76
C VAL A 16 -5.56 18.35 3.51
N VAL A 17 -5.10 17.19 3.03
CA VAL A 17 -5.69 16.50 1.88
C VAL A 17 -7.13 16.11 2.16
N ALA A 18 -7.42 15.49 3.31
CA ALA A 18 -8.75 15.06 3.69
C ALA A 18 -9.75 16.21 3.69
N ARG A 19 -9.34 17.37 4.23
CA ARG A 19 -10.15 18.59 4.23
C ARG A 19 -10.34 19.15 2.82
N ARG A 20 -9.28 19.26 2.03
CA ARG A 20 -9.33 19.86 0.68
C ARG A 20 -10.10 19.03 -0.34
N THR A 21 -10.07 17.72 -0.20
CA THR A 21 -10.68 16.78 -1.15
C THR A 21 -12.00 16.20 -0.66
N GLY A 22 -12.51 16.68 0.49
CA GLY A 22 -13.83 16.31 1.00
C GLY A 22 -13.94 14.83 1.34
N TRP A 23 -12.97 14.28 2.08
CA TRP A 23 -13.05 12.89 2.50
C TRP A 23 -14.33 12.62 3.31
N PRO A 24 -14.92 11.42 3.20
CA PRO A 24 -16.05 11.03 4.01
C PRO A 24 -15.75 11.20 5.51
N ALA A 25 -16.79 11.53 6.28
CA ALA A 25 -16.68 11.57 7.74
C ALA A 25 -16.15 10.23 8.27
N GLY A 26 -15.19 10.28 9.20
CA GLY A 26 -14.57 9.08 9.78
C GLY A 26 -13.46 8.44 8.92
N ALA A 27 -13.34 8.75 7.63
CA ALA A 27 -12.32 8.14 6.76
C ALA A 27 -10.89 8.43 7.24
N LEU A 28 -10.63 9.64 7.76
CA LEU A 28 -9.33 9.97 8.34
C LEU A 28 -9.00 9.08 9.56
N ALA A 29 -9.94 8.90 10.47
CA ALA A 29 -9.75 8.08 11.68
C ALA A 29 -9.58 6.60 11.32
N MET A 30 -10.28 6.11 10.29
CA MET A 30 -10.10 4.77 9.76
C MET A 30 -8.69 4.60 9.17
N CYS A 31 -8.18 5.57 8.40
CA CYS A 31 -6.80 5.51 7.91
C CYS A 31 -5.76 5.54 9.04
N GLU A 32 -5.99 6.31 10.11
CA GLU A 32 -5.11 6.30 11.28
C GLU A 32 -5.12 4.95 12.02
N SER A 33 -6.29 4.31 12.09
CA SER A 33 -6.44 2.98 12.69
C SER A 33 -5.74 1.91 11.84
N LEU A 34 -5.86 1.98 10.52
CA LEU A 34 -5.17 1.09 9.57
C LEU A 34 -3.64 1.21 9.68
N ASP A 35 -3.11 2.44 9.76
CA ASP A 35 -1.66 2.65 9.95
C ASP A 35 -1.15 2.07 11.27
N ALA A 36 -1.97 2.10 12.33
CA ALA A 36 -1.64 1.52 13.62
C ALA A 36 -1.72 -0.02 13.62
N ALA A 37 -2.72 -0.58 12.93
CA ALA A 37 -2.92 -2.03 12.81
C ALA A 37 -1.87 -2.69 11.91
N HIS A 38 -1.36 -1.97 10.91
CA HIS A 38 -0.38 -2.48 9.95
C HIS A 38 0.90 -1.62 9.95
N PRO A 39 1.83 -1.82 10.91
CA PRO A 39 3.06 -1.06 10.99
C PRO A 39 3.86 -1.08 9.68
N GLY A 40 4.28 0.10 9.22
CA GLY A 40 5.02 0.26 7.96
C GLY A 40 4.12 0.50 6.74
N TRP A 41 2.82 0.27 6.85
CA TRP A 41 1.85 0.69 5.86
C TRP A 41 1.41 2.13 6.08
N CYS A 42 0.90 2.73 5.02
CA CYS A 42 0.33 4.06 5.02
C CYS A 42 -0.98 4.01 4.23
N ALA A 43 -2.10 4.25 4.90
CA ALA A 43 -3.44 4.25 4.34
C ALA A 43 -3.87 5.67 3.93
N SER A 44 -4.78 5.74 2.97
CA SER A 44 -5.45 6.96 2.54
C SER A 44 -6.81 6.60 1.96
N TRP A 45 -7.78 7.49 2.10
CA TRP A 45 -8.97 7.42 1.26
C TRP A 45 -8.67 8.04 -0.09
N LEU A 46 -9.24 7.46 -1.14
CA LEU A 46 -9.16 7.95 -2.50
C LEU A 46 -10.58 8.08 -3.06
N GLY A 47 -10.90 9.27 -3.59
CA GLY A 47 -12.14 9.50 -4.32
C GLY A 47 -12.22 8.64 -5.57
N PRO A 48 -13.40 8.51 -6.18
CA PRO A 48 -13.57 7.68 -7.36
C PRO A 48 -12.69 8.20 -8.49
N ASN A 49 -12.17 7.29 -9.30
CA ASN A 49 -11.44 7.63 -10.52
C ASN A 49 -12.22 7.10 -11.72
N TYR A 50 -12.59 7.99 -12.63
CA TYR A 50 -13.31 7.66 -13.86
C TYR A 50 -12.48 7.96 -15.12
N GLY A 51 -11.16 8.14 -14.97
CA GLY A 51 -10.26 8.41 -16.08
C GLY A 51 -10.04 7.20 -16.99
N ARG A 52 -9.81 7.44 -18.29
CA ARG A 52 -9.52 6.38 -19.27
C ARG A 52 -8.31 5.55 -18.82
N GLY A 53 -8.55 4.27 -18.57
CA GLY A 53 -7.51 3.28 -18.31
C GLY A 53 -7.45 2.77 -16.87
N TRP A 54 -7.93 3.52 -15.88
CA TRP A 54 -7.84 3.15 -14.45
C TRP A 54 -9.12 3.58 -13.71
N GLU A 55 -10.23 2.91 -14.02
CA GLU A 55 -11.50 3.12 -13.34
C GLU A 55 -11.50 2.41 -12.00
N ARG A 56 -11.84 3.12 -10.93
CA ARG A 56 -12.07 2.53 -9.61
C ARG A 56 -13.11 3.33 -8.83
N PRO A 57 -13.96 2.68 -8.04
CA PRO A 57 -14.82 3.41 -7.12
C PRO A 57 -13.99 4.08 -6.02
N ALA A 58 -14.66 4.92 -5.23
CA ALA A 58 -14.06 5.46 -4.01
C ALA A 58 -13.73 4.34 -3.04
N GLY A 59 -12.66 4.51 -2.26
CA GLY A 59 -12.26 3.49 -1.29
C GLY A 59 -10.99 3.85 -0.56
N PHE A 60 -10.49 2.89 0.21
CA PHE A 60 -9.24 2.98 0.94
C PHE A 60 -8.10 2.39 0.12
N ALA A 61 -6.93 3.00 0.22
CA ALA A 61 -5.71 2.59 -0.43
C ALA A 61 -4.59 2.57 0.60
N ALA A 62 -3.72 1.57 0.53
CA ALA A 62 -2.53 1.48 1.36
C ALA A 62 -1.28 1.30 0.51
N TRP A 63 -0.17 1.87 0.98
CA TRP A 63 1.15 1.69 0.38
C TRP A 63 2.19 1.46 1.47
N ARG A 64 3.26 0.75 1.12
CA ARG A 64 4.42 0.52 1.99
C ARG A 64 5.68 1.08 1.33
N PRO A 65 6.45 1.98 1.99
CA PRO A 65 7.68 2.51 1.42
C PRO A 65 8.69 1.41 1.10
N GLY A 66 9.34 1.50 -0.06
CA GLY A 66 10.29 0.47 -0.53
C GLY A 66 9.63 -0.73 -1.21
N TRP A 67 8.29 -0.80 -1.17
CA TRP A 67 7.53 -1.90 -1.75
C TRP A 67 6.88 -1.44 -3.05
N TRP A 68 6.94 -2.30 -4.06
CA TRP A 68 6.40 -2.05 -5.39
C TRP A 68 5.52 -3.23 -5.74
N MET A 69 4.28 -2.98 -6.13
CA MET A 69 3.46 -4.04 -6.70
C MET A 69 2.72 -3.58 -7.96
N VAL A 70 2.53 -4.55 -8.84
CA VAL A 70 1.93 -4.43 -10.16
C VAL A 70 0.44 -4.73 -10.03
N GLY A 71 -0.36 -3.68 -9.83
CA GLY A 71 -1.82 -3.76 -9.91
C GLY A 71 -2.49 -4.10 -8.57
N CYS A 72 -3.61 -3.43 -8.29
CA CYS A 72 -4.43 -3.64 -7.09
C CYS A 72 -5.50 -4.71 -7.34
N ASP A 73 -5.09 -5.89 -7.82
CA ASP A 73 -5.95 -7.07 -8.06
C ASP A 73 -6.80 -7.07 -9.34
N ASP A 74 -6.27 -6.51 -10.45
CA ASP A 74 -6.83 -6.61 -11.82
C ASP A 74 -7.85 -5.53 -12.26
N LEU A 75 -7.41 -4.28 -12.44
CA LEU A 75 -8.07 -3.31 -13.34
C LEU A 75 -7.03 -2.55 -14.18
N ARG A 76 -6.68 -3.21 -15.31
CA ARG A 76 -5.89 -2.82 -16.49
C ARG A 76 -4.35 -2.71 -16.34
N ARG A 77 -3.67 -3.49 -17.20
CA ARG A 77 -2.23 -3.46 -17.51
C ARG A 77 -1.74 -2.02 -17.73
N LEU A 78 -0.74 -1.61 -16.96
CA LEU A 78 0.11 -0.49 -17.35
C LEU A 78 1.17 -0.99 -18.34
N PRO A 79 1.50 -0.22 -19.39
CA PRO A 79 2.56 -0.59 -20.32
C PRO A 79 3.91 -0.69 -19.61
N GLN A 80 4.73 -1.62 -20.07
CA GLN A 80 6.07 -1.88 -19.56
C GLN A 80 6.90 -0.59 -19.64
N GLY A 81 7.40 -0.11 -18.49
CA GLY A 81 8.35 1.01 -18.42
C GLY A 81 8.09 2.05 -17.31
N GLY A 82 6.96 2.02 -16.62
CA GLY A 82 6.64 3.04 -15.62
C GLY A 82 7.05 2.69 -14.18
N ILE A 83 8.21 3.17 -13.72
CA ILE A 83 8.52 3.28 -12.28
C ILE A 83 7.49 4.24 -11.67
N ALA A 84 6.52 3.72 -10.91
CA ALA A 84 5.56 4.56 -10.20
C ALA A 84 5.37 4.01 -8.79
N ARG A 85 5.51 4.88 -7.78
CA ARG A 85 5.11 4.60 -6.39
C ARG A 85 3.61 4.37 -6.40
N ARG A 86 3.18 3.11 -6.56
CA ARG A 86 1.76 2.75 -6.67
C ARG A 86 1.21 2.38 -5.30
N VAL A 87 -0.09 2.58 -5.16
CA VAL A 87 -0.89 1.95 -4.11
C VAL A 87 -0.62 0.44 -4.18
N VAL A 88 -0.28 -0.14 -3.03
CA VAL A 88 0.08 -1.56 -2.91
C VAL A 88 -1.18 -2.40 -2.66
N ALA A 89 -2.19 -1.84 -1.99
CA ALA A 89 -3.48 -2.46 -1.77
C ALA A 89 -4.61 -1.42 -1.89
N TRP A 90 -5.74 -1.78 -2.50
CA TRP A 90 -6.95 -0.93 -2.52
C TRP A 90 -8.16 -1.77 -2.14
N GLY A 91 -9.09 -1.21 -1.37
CA GLY A 91 -10.38 -1.84 -1.09
C GLY A 91 -11.49 -0.79 -0.97
N PRO A 92 -12.73 -1.07 -1.39
CA PRO A 92 -13.88 -0.19 -1.19
C PRO A 92 -14.27 -0.07 0.28
N SER A 93 -13.78 -0.97 1.14
CA SER A 93 -14.00 -0.98 2.59
C SER A 93 -12.69 -1.21 3.35
N VAL A 94 -12.70 -0.92 4.65
CA VAL A 94 -11.58 -1.21 5.55
C VAL A 94 -11.28 -2.70 5.58
N ALA A 95 -12.31 -3.54 5.76
CA ALA A 95 -12.16 -5.00 5.83
C ALA A 95 -11.53 -5.58 4.56
N GLU A 96 -11.92 -5.10 3.38
CA GLU A 96 -11.33 -5.58 2.12
C GLU A 96 -9.88 -5.10 1.95
N LEU A 97 -9.57 -3.87 2.40
CA LEU A 97 -8.19 -3.40 2.39
C LEU A 97 -7.31 -4.21 3.35
N GLU A 98 -7.78 -4.51 4.56
CA GLU A 98 -7.06 -5.34 5.54
C GLU A 98 -6.82 -6.75 5.01
N ALA A 99 -7.84 -7.38 4.39
CA ALA A 99 -7.70 -8.69 3.78
C ALA A 99 -6.62 -8.69 2.67
N ARG A 100 -6.59 -7.65 1.83
CA ARG A 100 -5.57 -7.52 0.79
C ARG A 100 -4.19 -7.25 1.37
N ILE A 101 -4.05 -6.42 2.40
CA ILE A 101 -2.78 -6.22 3.11
C ILE A 101 -2.23 -7.56 3.62
N ALA A 102 -3.08 -8.37 4.26
CA ALA A 102 -2.68 -9.67 4.79
C ALA A 102 -2.18 -10.63 3.69
N VAL A 103 -2.86 -10.68 2.53
CA VAL A 103 -2.41 -11.47 1.38
C VAL A 103 -1.04 -11.02 0.90
N ILE A 104 -0.83 -9.71 0.81
CA ILE A 104 0.43 -9.13 0.32
C ILE A 104 1.58 -9.42 1.29
N GLU A 105 1.33 -9.33 2.59
CA GLU A 105 2.32 -9.69 3.62
C GLU A 105 2.67 -11.18 3.57
N ALA A 106 1.69 -12.05 3.36
CA ALA A 106 1.93 -13.49 3.22
C ALA A 106 2.76 -13.83 1.97
N LEU A 107 2.41 -13.26 0.81
CA LEU A 107 3.17 -13.44 -0.43
C LEU A 107 4.63 -13.01 -0.28
N HIS A 108 4.87 -11.91 0.44
CA HIS A 108 6.22 -11.44 0.68
C HIS A 108 7.00 -12.36 1.62
N ALA A 109 6.39 -12.82 2.70
CA ALA A 109 7.04 -13.77 3.61
C ALA A 109 7.46 -15.06 2.88
N GLU A 110 6.66 -15.53 1.92
CA GLU A 110 7.03 -16.65 1.06
C GLU A 110 8.20 -16.33 0.13
N GLU A 111 8.27 -15.12 -0.43
CA GLU A 111 9.36 -14.68 -1.30
C GLU A 111 10.68 -14.55 -0.52
N GLU A 112 10.66 -13.91 0.65
CA GLU A 112 11.82 -13.81 1.55
C GLU A 112 12.31 -15.21 1.97
N ALA A 113 11.39 -16.13 2.27
CA ALA A 113 11.75 -17.51 2.61
C ALA A 113 12.41 -18.25 1.43
N LYS A 114 11.93 -18.05 0.20
CA LYS A 114 12.53 -18.63 -1.01
C LYS A 114 13.92 -18.04 -1.27
N GLU A 115 14.09 -16.74 -1.08
CA GLU A 115 15.38 -16.07 -1.26
C GLU A 115 16.42 -16.57 -0.24
N GLU A 116 16.04 -16.68 1.04
CA GLU A 116 16.93 -17.22 2.08
C GLU A 116 17.28 -18.70 1.82
N GLN A 117 16.33 -19.50 1.35
CA GLN A 117 16.59 -20.88 0.92
C GLN A 117 17.62 -20.93 -0.21
N LEU A 118 17.48 -20.06 -1.22
CA LEU A 118 18.41 -19.96 -2.34
C LEU A 118 19.81 -19.54 -1.87
N TYR A 119 19.94 -18.49 -1.04
CA TYR A 119 21.23 -18.06 -0.51
C TYR A 119 21.87 -19.10 0.41
N SER A 120 21.07 -19.82 1.19
CA SER A 120 21.52 -20.94 2.02
C SER A 120 22.07 -22.08 1.17
N ALA A 121 21.38 -22.44 0.08
CA ALA A 121 21.84 -23.46 -0.87
C ALA A 121 23.15 -23.05 -1.56
N ILE A 122 23.28 -21.80 -2.00
CA ILE A 122 24.51 -21.26 -2.58
C ILE A 122 25.66 -21.33 -1.58
N ARG A 123 25.44 -20.89 -0.32
CA ARG A 123 26.46 -20.96 0.74
C ARG A 123 26.93 -22.39 1.04
N ARG A 124 26.04 -23.37 0.90
CA ARG A 124 26.38 -24.80 1.11
C ARG A 124 27.11 -25.41 -0.08
N GLY A 125 26.79 -25.01 -1.31
CA GLY A 125 27.42 -25.51 -2.54
C GLY A 125 28.79 -24.89 -2.86
N LEU A 126 29.14 -23.77 -2.21
CA LEU A 126 30.46 -23.12 -2.30
C LEU A 126 31.48 -23.69 -1.28
N ARG A 127 31.14 -24.76 -0.55
CA ARG A 127 32.05 -25.47 0.37
C ARG A 127 32.62 -26.74 -0.25
#